data_AF-A0A804RCW1-F1
#
_entry.id   AF-A0A804RCW1-F1
#
_cell.length_a   1.000
_cell.length_b   1.000
_cell.length_c   1.000
_cell.angle_alpha   90.00
_cell.angle_beta   90.00
_cell.angle_gamma   90.00
#
_symmetry.space_group_name_H-M   'P 1'
#
loop_
_entity.id
_entity.type
_entity.pdbx_description
1 polymer ?
#
loop_
_entity_poly.entity_id
_entity_poly.type
_entity_poly.pdbx_seq_one_letter_code
_entity_poly.pdbx_strand_id
1 'polypeptide(L)'
;MARAAASRLAAVANSSSTRELFARHLAAAAASAWTAPPRLPEPGRERRSPGWWCPSRSFHATRRVYTRDYYDVLGVSKDASAPDIKKAYYALAKKFHPDTNKDADAEKTFQEVNRAYEVLKDNDKREIYDQLGPEAYERQASGGDPGGPGFPRGNPFGDIFGDIFDNAYRGGQDVKVSVELSFMEAVQGCRKTITYEADTFCGTCNGSGVPPGTVPKTCKTCKGSGAIYMQKGIFTVECTCSLCNGSGKIVKTCKGEQVVKGKTSVKLDIAAGSDDNDIMKVFGKGGADVDRNKPGDLYVTIKVREDPTFRREGIHVHVDSVLSIAQAVLGGTVTVPTLTGNVTVKVRQGTQPGEKVVLRGKARNSPVFGNQYVHFNIRVPTDVTQRQRELIDEFDKEECADRERPAVASG
;
A
#
# COMPACT_ATOMS: atom_id res chain seq x y z
N MET A 1 52.27 25.49 -0.88
CA MET A 1 53.08 25.66 0.36
C MET A 1 52.09 25.75 1.51
N ALA A 2 52.02 24.91 2.53
CA ALA A 2 52.86 23.82 3.00
C ALA A 2 51.96 22.73 3.63
N ARG A 3 52.42 21.48 3.51
CA ARG A 3 51.95 20.31 4.24
C ARG A 3 52.26 20.45 5.74
N ALA A 4 51.43 19.80 6.55
CA ALA A 4 51.79 19.01 7.73
C ALA A 4 52.93 19.53 8.65
N ALA A 5 52.57 19.85 9.89
CA ALA A 5 53.41 19.69 11.07
C ALA A 5 52.50 19.22 12.22
N ALA A 6 52.56 17.91 12.53
CA ALA A 6 53.21 17.38 13.74
C ALA A 6 52.37 17.67 15.00
N SER A 7 51.44 16.81 15.42
CA SER A 7 51.74 15.58 16.18
C SER A 7 53.08 15.60 16.93
N ARG A 8 52.99 15.78 18.26
CA ARG A 8 53.86 15.31 19.36
C ARG A 8 54.26 16.42 20.34
N LEU A 9 53.46 16.56 21.39
CA LEU A 9 53.98 16.73 22.75
C LEU A 9 53.18 15.78 23.65
N ALA A 10 53.80 14.63 23.91
CA ALA A 10 53.37 13.71 24.94
C ALA A 10 54.10 14.02 26.24
N ALA A 11 53.39 13.79 27.34
CA ALA A 11 53.87 13.38 28.66
C ALA A 11 54.15 14.47 29.74
N VAL A 12 53.86 14.04 30.98
CA VAL A 12 54.14 14.61 32.33
C VAL A 12 53.04 15.55 32.84
N ALA A 13 52.32 15.37 33.95
CA ALA A 13 52.36 14.49 35.14
C ALA A 13 50.91 14.39 35.69
N ASN A 14 50.37 13.23 36.04
CA ASN A 14 50.48 12.56 37.35
C ASN A 14 50.37 13.50 38.58
N SER A 15 49.21 13.54 39.23
CA SER A 15 49.13 13.38 40.70
C SER A 15 47.68 13.34 41.19
N SER A 16 47.28 12.13 41.58
CA SER A 16 46.25 11.84 42.57
C SER A 16 46.76 12.25 43.95
N SER A 17 46.50 13.48 44.40
CA SER A 17 46.69 13.87 45.81
C SER A 17 45.94 15.16 46.15
N THR A 18 44.61 15.09 46.14
CA THR A 18 43.73 15.95 46.97
C THR A 18 42.41 15.23 47.30
N ARG A 19 42.45 13.89 47.38
CA ARG A 19 41.52 13.12 48.22
C ARG A 19 42.10 13.15 49.63
N GLU A 20 41.82 14.19 50.44
CA GLU A 20 41.91 14.12 51.92
C GLU A 20 41.67 15.42 52.72
N LEU A 21 41.18 16.51 52.13
CA LEU A 21 41.10 17.80 52.88
C LEU A 21 39.72 18.46 53.00
N PHE A 22 38.62 17.77 52.69
CA PHE A 22 37.26 18.25 53.00
C PHE A 22 36.34 17.18 53.63
N ALA A 23 36.94 16.14 54.21
CA ALA A 23 36.31 15.37 55.27
C ALA A 23 36.96 15.84 56.57
N ARG A 24 36.14 16.23 57.57
CA ARG A 24 36.52 16.61 58.95
C ARG A 24 36.76 18.09 59.22
N HIS A 25 35.77 18.92 58.89
CA HIS A 25 35.39 19.97 59.83
C HIS A 25 33.93 19.82 60.25
N LEU A 26 33.78 19.44 61.52
CA LEU A 26 32.70 19.80 62.43
C LEU A 26 31.39 19.00 62.30
N ALA A 27 31.48 17.78 62.82
CA ALA A 27 30.42 17.24 63.67
C ALA A 27 30.16 18.21 64.84
N ALA A 28 28.98 18.82 64.87
CA ALA A 28 28.35 19.37 66.06
C ALA A 28 26.85 19.58 65.80
N ALA A 29 26.03 19.29 66.81
CA ALA A 29 24.57 19.45 66.87
C ALA A 29 23.71 18.33 66.24
N ALA A 30 23.83 17.14 66.85
CA ALA A 30 22.69 16.26 67.04
C ALA A 30 21.70 16.84 68.09
N ALA A 31 20.46 16.36 68.06
CA ALA A 31 19.33 16.65 68.95
C ALA A 31 18.67 18.01 68.72
N SER A 32 17.48 18.09 68.12
CA SER A 32 16.16 17.97 68.75
C SER A 32 15.17 18.40 67.63
N ALA A 33 13.94 17.96 67.43
CA ALA A 33 12.97 17.32 68.27
C ALA A 33 11.98 16.60 67.33
N TRP A 34 11.64 15.37 67.67
CA TRP A 34 10.42 14.73 67.20
C TRP A 34 9.26 15.32 68.00
N THR A 35 8.38 16.08 67.36
CA THR A 35 7.06 16.39 67.93
C THR A 35 6.00 16.18 66.86
N ALA A 36 5.21 15.14 67.09
CA ALA A 36 4.04 14.77 66.31
C ALA A 36 2.98 15.89 66.34
N PRO A 37 2.25 16.13 65.24
CA PRO A 37 1.09 17.00 65.27
C PRO A 37 -0.09 16.36 66.06
N PRO A 38 -0.97 17.19 66.65
CA PRO A 38 -1.94 16.76 67.66
C PRO A 38 -3.09 15.92 67.09
N ARG A 39 -3.60 15.02 67.93
CA ARG A 39 -4.80 14.19 67.70
C ARG A 39 -6.03 15.07 67.59
N LEU A 40 -6.79 14.92 66.51
CA LEU A 40 -8.15 15.44 66.39
C LEU A 40 -9.11 14.63 67.28
N PRO A 41 -10.21 15.24 67.77
CA PRO A 41 -11.10 14.65 68.76
C PRO A 41 -11.96 13.53 68.16
N GLU A 42 -12.15 12.46 68.93
CA GLU A 42 -13.12 11.40 68.60
C GLU A 42 -14.55 11.95 68.74
N PRO A 43 -15.43 11.82 67.73
CA PRO A 43 -16.84 12.12 67.89
C PRO A 43 -17.53 11.02 68.70
N GLY A 44 -18.30 11.48 69.68
CA GLY A 44 -19.05 10.69 70.64
C GLY A 44 -20.06 9.73 70.02
N ARG A 45 -20.31 8.68 70.80
CA ARG A 45 -21.18 7.55 70.52
C ARG A 45 -22.65 7.95 70.68
N GLU A 46 -23.32 8.36 69.61
CA GLU A 46 -24.78 8.59 69.62
C GLU A 46 -25.54 7.27 69.44
N ARG A 47 -26.58 7.07 70.27
CA ARG A 47 -27.41 5.86 70.33
C ARG A 47 -28.18 5.63 69.03
N ARG A 48 -28.14 4.38 68.52
CA ARG A 48 -28.98 3.89 67.43
C ARG A 48 -30.42 3.67 67.92
N SER A 49 -31.39 4.29 67.24
CA SER A 49 -32.77 3.82 67.14
C SER A 49 -33.00 3.18 65.76
N PRO A 50 -33.82 2.11 65.67
CA PRO A 50 -33.91 1.28 64.47
C PRO A 50 -35.01 1.79 63.54
N GLY A 51 -34.67 2.13 62.30
CA GLY A 51 -35.67 2.55 61.33
C GLY A 51 -35.10 2.82 59.94
N TRP A 52 -35.30 1.84 59.06
CA TRP A 52 -35.40 1.95 57.60
C TRP A 52 -34.06 1.88 56.84
N TRP A 53 -33.93 0.80 56.06
CA TRP A 53 -32.84 0.54 55.15
C TRP A 53 -32.96 1.47 53.93
N CYS A 54 -32.18 2.55 53.90
CA CYS A 54 -31.81 3.22 52.67
C CYS A 54 -30.39 2.75 52.28
N PRO A 55 -30.16 2.18 51.08
CA PRO A 55 -28.81 1.92 50.63
C PRO A 55 -28.15 3.26 50.31
N SER A 56 -27.30 3.75 51.23
CA SER A 56 -26.39 4.85 50.93
C SER A 56 -25.44 4.40 49.83
N ARG A 57 -25.62 4.89 48.61
CA ARG A 57 -24.59 4.77 47.57
C ARG A 57 -23.40 5.61 48.03
N SER A 58 -22.31 4.94 48.40
CA SER A 58 -21.01 5.57 48.57
C SER A 58 -20.60 6.17 47.22
N PHE A 59 -20.51 7.49 47.14
CA PHE A 59 -19.82 8.14 46.03
C PHE A 59 -18.34 7.76 46.13
N HIS A 60 -17.90 6.79 45.34
CA HIS A 60 -16.49 6.63 45.04
C HIS A 60 -16.07 7.85 44.22
N ALA A 61 -15.34 8.79 44.82
CA ALA A 61 -14.53 9.70 44.04
C ALA A 61 -13.56 8.84 43.22
N THR A 62 -13.70 8.88 41.90
CA THR A 62 -12.74 8.28 40.98
C THR A 62 -11.34 8.78 41.35
N ARG A 63 -10.42 7.85 41.57
CA ARG A 63 -8.99 8.15 41.71
C ARG A 63 -8.60 8.97 40.48
N ARG A 64 -8.19 10.23 40.64
CA ARG A 64 -7.55 10.98 39.55
C ARG A 64 -6.30 10.21 39.15
N VAL A 65 -6.38 9.47 38.05
CA VAL A 65 -5.19 8.98 37.36
C VAL A 65 -4.65 10.21 36.66
N TYR A 66 -3.54 10.77 37.16
CA TYR A 66 -2.90 11.90 36.53
C TYR A 66 -2.20 11.39 35.27
N THR A 67 -2.94 11.29 34.16
CA THR A 67 -2.35 11.11 32.84
C THR A 67 -1.43 12.29 32.59
N ARG A 68 -0.14 12.03 32.36
CA ARG A 68 0.84 13.10 32.13
C ARG A 68 0.58 13.72 30.76
N ASP A 69 0.60 15.04 30.68
CA ASP A 69 0.47 15.77 29.42
C ASP A 69 1.67 15.41 28.51
N TYR A 70 1.45 15.22 27.22
CA TYR A 70 2.51 14.81 26.28
C TYR A 70 3.59 15.88 26.13
N TYR A 71 3.23 17.15 26.32
CA TYR A 71 4.19 18.24 26.40
C TYR A 71 5.09 18.11 27.64
N ASP A 72 4.53 17.69 28.78
CA ASP A 72 5.29 17.45 30.02
C ASP A 72 6.17 16.21 29.92
N VAL A 73 5.72 15.16 29.20
CA VAL A 73 6.49 13.93 28.95
C VAL A 73 7.73 14.23 28.09
N LEU A 74 7.58 15.08 27.07
CA LEU A 74 8.70 15.51 26.23
C LEU A 74 9.50 16.66 26.84
N GLY A 75 9.00 17.31 27.89
CA GLY A 75 9.65 18.45 28.54
C GLY A 75 9.69 19.71 27.67
N VAL A 76 8.66 19.91 26.84
CA VAL A 76 8.55 21.04 25.91
C VAL A 76 7.33 21.90 26.23
N SER A 77 7.34 23.18 25.86
CA SER A 77 6.17 24.06 25.99
C SER A 77 5.04 23.65 25.04
N LYS A 78 3.80 23.97 25.38
CA LYS A 78 2.63 23.81 24.49
C LYS A 78 2.77 24.58 23.18
N ASP A 79 3.51 25.69 23.20
CA ASP A 79 3.80 26.51 22.02
C ASP A 79 5.05 26.04 21.25
N ALA A 80 5.61 24.86 21.58
CA ALA A 80 6.85 24.38 20.95
C ALA A 80 6.67 24.14 19.45
N SER A 81 7.70 24.52 18.69
CA SER A 81 7.75 24.29 17.25
C SER A 81 8.06 22.82 16.93
N ALA A 82 7.61 22.32 15.78
CA ALA A 82 7.91 20.96 15.32
C ALA A 82 9.41 20.56 15.39
N PRO A 83 10.40 21.41 15.03
CA PRO A 83 11.81 21.06 15.19
C PRO A 83 12.25 20.95 16.66
N ASP A 84 11.64 21.69 17.58
CA ASP A 84 11.99 21.64 19.01
C ASP A 84 11.44 20.37 19.67
N ILE A 85 10.21 19.96 19.31
CA ILE A 85 9.62 18.68 19.71
C ILE A 85 10.50 17.51 19.24
N LYS A 86 10.98 17.58 18.00
CA LYS A 86 11.90 16.58 17.42
C LYS A 86 13.23 16.53 18.17
N LYS A 87 13.83 17.67 18.52
CA LYS A 87 15.09 17.73 19.30
C LYS A 87 14.91 17.13 20.71
N ALA A 88 13.83 17.46 21.39
CA ALA A 88 13.52 16.93 22.73
C ALA A 88 13.34 15.42 22.70
N TYR A 89 12.61 14.90 21.70
CA TYR A 89 12.46 13.46 21.47
C TYR A 89 13.80 12.74 21.33
N TYR A 90 14.70 13.21 20.46
CA TYR A 90 16.01 12.55 20.30
C TYR A 90 16.89 12.62 21.57
N ALA A 91 16.78 13.70 22.33
CA ALA A 91 17.50 13.84 23.59
C ALA A 91 17.01 12.86 24.66
N LEU A 92 15.70 12.59 24.72
CA LEU A 92 15.09 11.62 25.63
C LEU A 92 15.27 10.18 25.15
N ALA A 93 15.09 9.93 23.85
CA ALA A 93 15.27 8.62 23.24
C ALA A 93 16.70 8.09 23.44
N LYS A 94 17.73 8.95 23.34
CA LYS A 94 19.12 8.56 23.61
C LYS A 94 19.39 8.25 25.09
N LYS A 95 18.62 8.83 26.02
CA LYS A 95 18.77 8.61 27.48
C LYS A 95 18.06 7.35 27.95
N PHE A 96 16.92 7.04 27.35
CA PHE A 96 16.06 5.91 27.73
C PHE A 96 16.10 4.74 26.73
N HIS A 97 17.08 4.71 25.82
CA HIS A 97 17.24 3.60 24.90
C HIS A 97 17.55 2.31 25.69
N PRO A 98 16.88 1.17 25.41
CA PRO A 98 17.00 -0.06 26.18
C PRO A 98 18.42 -0.66 26.18
N ASP A 99 19.24 -0.27 25.19
CA ASP A 99 20.63 -0.70 25.07
C ASP A 99 21.59 0.15 25.94
N THR A 100 21.25 1.43 26.18
CA THR A 100 22.09 2.36 26.96
C THR A 100 21.66 2.47 28.42
N ASN A 101 20.39 2.21 28.74
CA ASN A 101 19.86 2.22 30.09
C ASN A 101 19.13 0.90 30.39
N LYS A 102 19.55 0.20 31.46
CA LYS A 102 19.02 -1.10 31.90
C LYS A 102 18.03 -1.02 33.07
N ASP A 103 17.54 0.17 33.39
CA ASP A 103 16.53 0.36 34.43
C ASP A 103 15.17 -0.22 34.01
N ALA A 104 14.45 -0.85 34.95
CA ALA A 104 13.13 -1.45 34.70
C ALA A 104 12.04 -0.43 34.31
N ASP A 105 12.23 0.84 34.64
CA ASP A 105 11.32 1.94 34.31
C ASP A 105 11.73 2.71 33.04
N ALA A 106 12.93 2.44 32.48
CA ALA A 106 13.39 3.08 31.24
C ALA A 106 12.54 2.66 30.05
N GLU A 107 12.08 1.40 30.01
CA GLU A 107 11.23 0.90 28.92
C GLU A 107 9.85 1.59 28.92
N LYS A 108 9.23 1.75 30.09
CA LYS A 108 7.92 2.42 30.22
C LYS A 108 8.00 3.90 29.84
N THR A 109 9.02 4.60 30.34
CA THR A 109 9.24 6.00 30.01
C THR A 109 9.60 6.21 28.53
N PHE A 110 10.33 5.27 27.92
CA PHE A 110 10.59 5.29 26.48
C PHE A 110 9.31 5.07 25.65
N GLN A 111 8.44 4.16 26.06
CA GLN A 111 7.14 3.95 25.42
C GLN A 111 6.26 5.21 25.52
N GLU A 112 6.23 5.88 26.67
CA GLU A 112 5.50 7.15 26.86
C GLU A 112 6.05 8.27 25.96
N VAL A 113 7.37 8.40 25.87
CA VAL A 113 8.05 9.40 25.01
C VAL A 113 7.77 9.16 23.52
N ASN A 114 7.74 7.90 23.08
CA ASN A 114 7.39 7.56 21.70
C ASN A 114 5.93 7.93 21.37
N ARG A 115 4.98 7.59 22.26
CA ARG A 115 3.57 7.95 22.09
C ARG A 115 3.37 9.47 22.02
N ALA A 116 4.01 10.21 22.92
CA ALA A 116 3.94 11.68 22.91
C ALA A 116 4.47 12.26 21.59
N TYR A 117 5.57 11.73 21.06
CA TYR A 117 6.13 12.19 19.80
C TYR A 117 5.24 11.87 18.59
N GLU A 118 4.62 10.69 18.54
CA GLU A 118 3.72 10.31 17.44
C GLU A 118 2.51 11.24 17.30
N VAL A 119 1.96 11.71 18.43
CA VAL A 119 0.82 12.62 18.47
C VAL A 119 1.27 14.05 18.17
N LEU A 120 2.37 14.52 18.75
CA LEU A 120 2.82 15.90 18.62
C LEU A 120 3.60 16.21 17.33
N LYS A 121 4.04 15.18 16.60
CA LYS A 121 4.74 15.33 15.30
C LYS A 121 3.79 15.77 14.18
N ASP A 122 2.55 15.31 14.21
CA ASP A 122 1.54 15.57 13.18
C ASP A 122 0.65 16.73 13.61
N ASN A 123 0.52 17.76 12.78
CA ASN A 123 -0.23 18.96 13.12
C ASN A 123 -1.71 18.66 13.39
N ASP A 124 -2.30 17.74 12.62
CA ASP A 124 -3.73 17.41 12.75
C ASP A 124 -3.98 16.67 14.07
N LYS A 125 -3.10 15.73 14.44
CA LYS A 125 -3.20 14.98 15.70
C LYS A 125 -2.91 15.85 16.91
N ARG A 126 -1.99 16.80 16.78
CA ARG A 126 -1.69 17.79 17.80
C ARG A 126 -2.90 18.68 18.07
N GLU A 127 -3.56 19.18 17.02
CA GLU A 127 -4.75 20.02 17.17
C GLU A 127 -5.88 19.27 17.89
N ILE A 128 -6.13 18.00 17.51
CA ILE A 128 -7.12 17.15 18.17
C ILE A 128 -6.77 16.90 19.64
N TYR A 129 -5.49 16.65 19.94
CA TYR A 129 -5.00 16.47 21.31
C TYR A 129 -5.18 17.73 22.15
N ASP A 130 -4.86 18.90 21.59
CA ASP A 130 -4.99 20.19 22.25
C ASP A 130 -6.46 20.55 22.51
N GLN A 131 -7.38 20.12 21.65
CA GLN A 131 -8.83 20.31 21.82
C GLN A 131 -9.46 19.37 22.84
N LEU A 132 -9.07 18.09 22.86
CA LEU A 132 -9.66 17.06 23.72
C LEU A 132 -9.02 16.99 25.11
N GLY A 133 -7.73 17.32 25.21
CA GLY A 133 -6.93 17.20 26.44
C GLY A 133 -6.43 15.77 26.72
N PRO A 134 -5.43 15.63 27.63
CA PRO A 134 -4.68 14.40 27.85
C PRO A 134 -5.55 13.21 28.28
N GLU A 135 -6.46 13.41 29.23
CA GLU A 135 -7.29 12.35 29.79
C GLU A 135 -8.34 11.82 28.79
N ALA A 136 -8.96 12.72 28.02
CA ALA A 136 -9.96 12.34 27.03
C ALA A 136 -9.33 11.65 25.82
N TYR A 137 -8.18 12.16 25.36
CA TYR A 137 -7.44 11.56 24.26
C TYR A 137 -6.93 10.16 24.61
N GLU A 138 -6.37 9.96 25.82
CA GLU A 138 -5.87 8.65 26.24
C GLU A 138 -7.00 7.64 26.51
N ARG A 139 -8.14 8.10 27.05
CA ARG A 139 -9.33 7.26 27.24
C ARG A 139 -9.92 6.79 25.90
N GLN A 140 -9.89 7.66 24.90
CA GLN A 140 -10.34 7.34 23.55
C GLN A 140 -9.31 6.45 22.82
N ALA A 141 -8.00 6.67 23.03
CA ALA A 141 -6.92 5.91 22.42
C ALA A 141 -6.74 4.50 23.03
N SER A 142 -7.10 4.31 24.29
CA SER A 142 -6.95 3.04 25.02
C SER A 142 -8.16 2.10 24.93
N GLY A 143 -9.20 2.44 24.16
CA GLY A 143 -10.35 1.56 23.89
C GLY A 143 -11.14 1.14 25.14
N GLY A 144 -11.15 1.95 26.20
CA GLY A 144 -11.66 1.57 27.51
C GLY A 144 -13.00 2.21 27.88
N ASP A 145 -14.11 1.55 27.53
CA ASP A 145 -15.37 1.64 28.29
C ASP A 145 -15.83 0.23 28.72
N PRO A 146 -15.81 -0.10 30.03
CA PRO A 146 -16.36 -1.34 30.54
C PRO A 146 -17.85 -1.15 30.84
N GLY A 147 -18.71 -1.19 29.82
CA GLY A 147 -20.15 -1.03 30.06
C GLY A 147 -21.14 -1.16 28.89
N GLY A 148 -20.72 -1.17 27.63
CA GLY A 148 -21.63 -1.22 26.47
C GLY A 148 -21.60 -2.55 25.71
N PRO A 149 -22.75 -3.14 25.32
CA PRO A 149 -22.78 -4.44 24.67
C PRO A 149 -22.35 -4.35 23.20
N GLY A 150 -21.30 -5.09 22.85
CA GLY A 150 -21.08 -5.64 21.50
C GLY A 150 -20.54 -4.69 20.44
N PHE A 151 -19.24 -4.36 20.50
CA PHE A 151 -18.46 -3.97 19.32
C PHE A 151 -17.13 -4.75 19.29
N PRO A 152 -16.65 -5.21 18.12
CA PRO A 152 -15.49 -6.10 18.03
C PRO A 152 -14.18 -5.36 18.37
N ARG A 153 -13.25 -6.08 19.00
CA ARG A 153 -11.88 -5.60 19.27
C ARG A 153 -11.14 -5.27 17.96
N GLY A 154 -11.03 -3.99 17.66
CA GLY A 154 -10.19 -3.38 16.63
C GLY A 154 -10.15 -1.88 16.87
N ASN A 155 -9.00 -1.24 16.72
CA ASN A 155 -8.80 0.20 16.99
C ASN A 155 -9.88 1.08 16.33
N PRO A 156 -10.79 1.73 17.10
CA PRO A 156 -11.84 2.56 16.52
C PRO A 156 -11.33 3.93 16.02
N PHE A 157 -10.06 4.27 16.29
CA PHE A 157 -9.40 5.45 15.75
C PHE A 157 -8.82 5.26 14.34
N GLY A 158 -8.66 4.02 13.87
CA GLY A 158 -8.30 3.76 12.47
C GLY A 158 -9.52 3.94 11.55
N ASP A 159 -10.65 3.37 11.96
CA ASP A 159 -11.83 3.24 11.09
C ASP A 159 -12.78 4.44 11.16
N ILE A 160 -12.92 5.14 12.31
CA ILE A 160 -13.87 6.28 12.41
C ILE A 160 -13.24 7.60 11.95
N PHE A 161 -11.94 7.81 12.19
CA PHE A 161 -11.19 8.92 11.57
C PHE A 161 -10.91 8.64 10.08
N GLY A 162 -10.80 7.37 9.69
CA GLY A 162 -10.83 6.93 8.30
C GLY A 162 -12.17 7.28 7.64
N ASP A 163 -13.31 6.88 8.20
CA ASP A 163 -14.63 7.06 7.57
C ASP A 163 -15.13 8.52 7.49
N ILE A 164 -14.72 9.40 8.41
CA ILE A 164 -15.09 10.84 8.36
C ILE A 164 -14.17 11.61 7.40
N PHE A 165 -12.90 11.23 7.30
CA PHE A 165 -11.98 11.82 6.32
C PHE A 165 -12.23 11.24 4.91
N ASP A 166 -12.53 9.95 4.77
CA ASP A 166 -12.86 9.28 3.49
C ASP A 166 -14.25 9.68 2.95
N ASN A 167 -15.25 9.97 3.79
CA ASN A 167 -16.54 10.46 3.28
C ASN A 167 -16.47 11.89 2.70
N ALA A 168 -15.43 12.67 3.02
CA ALA A 168 -15.17 13.96 2.37
C ALA A 168 -14.43 13.81 1.02
N TYR A 169 -13.86 12.63 0.73
CA TYR A 169 -13.19 12.29 -0.53
C TYR A 169 -13.91 11.18 -1.28
N ARG A 170 -15.25 11.25 -1.38
CA ARG A 170 -15.97 10.47 -2.40
C ARG A 170 -15.66 11.03 -3.78
N GLY A 171 -14.47 10.75 -4.28
CA GLY A 171 -14.13 10.93 -5.68
C GLY A 171 -14.97 10.00 -6.56
N GLY A 172 -14.95 10.26 -7.85
CA GLY A 172 -15.62 9.43 -8.85
C GLY A 172 -15.15 7.98 -8.77
N GLN A 173 -16.03 7.05 -9.12
CA GLN A 173 -15.74 5.63 -8.99
C GLN A 173 -14.64 5.19 -9.98
N ASP A 174 -13.68 4.42 -9.48
CA ASP A 174 -12.67 3.81 -10.31
C ASP A 174 -13.28 2.70 -11.19
N VAL A 175 -12.91 2.66 -12.47
CA VAL A 175 -13.43 1.69 -13.44
C VAL A 175 -12.32 0.71 -13.80
N LYS A 176 -12.62 -0.59 -13.82
CA LYS A 176 -11.68 -1.65 -14.22
C LYS A 176 -12.15 -2.28 -15.53
N VAL A 177 -11.29 -2.30 -16.53
CA VAL A 177 -11.60 -2.85 -17.86
C VAL A 177 -10.47 -3.77 -18.30
N SER A 178 -10.80 -4.92 -18.87
CA SER A 178 -9.82 -5.80 -19.50
C SER A 178 -9.75 -5.57 -21.00
N VAL A 179 -8.55 -5.47 -21.54
CA VAL A 179 -8.30 -5.31 -22.98
C VAL A 179 -7.51 -6.50 -23.47
N GLU A 180 -8.08 -7.22 -24.43
CA GLU A 180 -7.37 -8.30 -25.11
C GLU A 180 -6.46 -7.74 -26.20
N LEU A 181 -5.20 -8.16 -26.19
CA LEU A 181 -4.20 -7.87 -27.23
C LEU A 181 -3.72 -9.16 -27.86
N SER A 182 -3.41 -9.11 -29.15
CA SER A 182 -2.62 -10.17 -29.78
C SER A 182 -1.17 -10.11 -29.30
N PHE A 183 -0.47 -11.25 -29.37
CA PHE A 183 0.95 -11.33 -29.01
C PHE A 183 1.81 -10.30 -29.77
N MET A 184 1.57 -10.16 -31.07
CA MET A 184 2.30 -9.21 -31.92
C MET A 184 2.04 -7.74 -31.52
N GLU A 185 0.79 -7.39 -31.18
CA GLU A 185 0.45 -6.05 -30.68
C GLU A 185 1.13 -5.76 -29.34
N ALA A 186 1.17 -6.74 -28.42
CA ALA A 186 1.81 -6.59 -27.12
C ALA A 186 3.33 -6.36 -27.25
N VAL A 187 3.99 -7.09 -28.16
CA VAL A 187 5.44 -6.94 -28.44
C VAL A 187 5.76 -5.61 -29.14
N GLN A 188 4.97 -5.23 -30.14
CA GLN A 188 5.28 -4.05 -30.96
C GLN A 188 4.81 -2.74 -30.32
N GLY A 189 3.84 -2.81 -29.41
CA GLY A 189 3.11 -1.66 -28.89
C GLY A 189 2.02 -1.24 -29.85
N CYS A 190 0.86 -0.85 -29.35
CA CYS A 190 -0.25 -0.43 -30.18
C CYS A 190 -1.08 0.69 -29.54
N ARG A 191 -1.73 1.49 -30.39
CA ARG A 191 -2.73 2.44 -29.97
C ARG A 191 -4.11 1.83 -30.15
N LYS A 192 -4.81 1.55 -29.06
CA LYS A 192 -6.13 0.91 -29.08
C LYS A 192 -7.16 1.84 -28.47
N THR A 193 -8.30 2.00 -29.14
CA THR A 193 -9.43 2.74 -28.58
C THR A 193 -10.36 1.75 -27.90
N ILE A 194 -10.60 1.94 -26.60
CA ILE A 194 -11.48 1.08 -25.83
C ILE A 194 -12.76 1.83 -25.49
N THR A 195 -13.88 1.13 -25.55
CA THR A 195 -15.18 1.63 -25.13
C THR A 195 -15.59 0.92 -23.87
N TYR A 196 -15.91 1.68 -22.82
CA TYR A 196 -16.35 1.14 -21.53
C TYR A 196 -17.50 1.96 -20.96
N GLU A 197 -18.20 1.35 -20.00
CA GLU A 197 -19.31 1.99 -19.30
C GLU A 197 -18.78 2.61 -18.01
N ALA A 198 -19.05 3.91 -17.85
CA ALA A 198 -18.70 4.67 -16.67
C ALA A 198 -19.81 5.67 -16.37
N ASP A 199 -19.85 6.15 -15.12
CA ASP A 199 -20.72 7.26 -14.77
C ASP A 199 -20.22 8.51 -15.47
N THR A 200 -21.08 9.15 -16.25
CA THR A 200 -20.79 10.38 -16.98
C THR A 200 -21.79 11.45 -16.57
N PHE A 201 -21.40 12.72 -16.68
CA PHE A 201 -22.35 13.80 -16.42
C PHE A 201 -23.55 13.69 -17.36
N CYS A 202 -24.75 13.83 -16.80
CA CYS A 202 -25.96 13.77 -17.60
C CYS A 202 -25.94 14.86 -18.68
N GLY A 203 -26.03 14.49 -19.96
CA GLY A 203 -25.93 15.47 -21.06
C GLY A 203 -27.00 16.58 -21.04
N THR A 204 -28.10 16.40 -20.31
CA THR A 204 -29.17 17.41 -20.20
C THR A 204 -28.99 18.38 -19.04
N CYS A 205 -28.32 18.00 -17.94
CA CYS A 205 -28.09 18.89 -16.79
C CYS A 205 -26.59 19.17 -16.56
N ASN A 206 -25.71 18.48 -17.27
CA ASN A 206 -24.26 18.51 -17.15
C ASN A 206 -23.75 18.45 -15.71
N GLY A 207 -24.39 17.66 -14.84
CA GLY A 207 -24.05 17.55 -13.43
C GLY A 207 -24.55 18.71 -12.55
N SER A 208 -25.58 19.46 -12.96
CA SER A 208 -26.21 20.50 -12.13
C SER A 208 -27.57 20.06 -11.54
N GLY A 209 -28.07 18.90 -11.97
CA GLY A 209 -29.41 18.41 -11.62
C GLY A 209 -30.55 19.22 -12.24
N VAL A 210 -30.29 20.30 -12.96
CA VAL A 210 -31.34 21.14 -13.55
C VAL A 210 -31.01 21.39 -15.02
N PRO A 211 -31.99 21.42 -15.94
CA PRO A 211 -31.72 21.75 -17.34
C PRO A 211 -31.09 23.14 -17.48
N PRO A 212 -30.17 23.33 -18.44
CA PRO A 212 -29.55 24.63 -18.69
C PRO A 212 -30.64 25.66 -18.99
N GLY A 213 -30.54 26.84 -18.36
CA GLY A 213 -31.49 27.95 -18.55
C GLY A 213 -32.69 27.95 -17.60
N THR A 214 -32.80 27.01 -16.65
CA THR A 214 -33.87 27.04 -15.63
C THR A 214 -33.32 27.32 -14.24
N VAL A 215 -33.99 28.20 -13.48
CA VAL A 215 -33.58 28.54 -12.11
C VAL A 215 -33.97 27.40 -11.17
N PRO A 216 -33.03 26.80 -10.41
CA PRO A 216 -33.33 25.73 -9.47
C PRO A 216 -34.29 26.24 -8.39
N LYS A 217 -35.46 25.59 -8.24
CA LYS A 217 -36.39 25.89 -7.16
C LYS A 217 -35.89 25.29 -5.86
N THR A 218 -35.74 26.10 -4.82
CA THR A 218 -35.35 25.64 -3.48
C THR A 218 -36.37 24.63 -2.95
N CYS A 219 -35.89 23.53 -2.35
CA CYS A 219 -36.78 22.55 -1.75
C CYS A 219 -37.54 23.17 -0.57
N LYS A 220 -38.86 23.08 -0.60
CA LYS A 220 -39.73 23.66 0.44
C LYS A 220 -39.62 22.93 1.78
N THR A 221 -39.28 21.65 1.76
CA THR A 221 -39.26 20.77 2.94
C THR A 221 -38.00 20.96 3.78
N CYS A 222 -36.83 21.05 3.15
CA CYS A 222 -35.56 21.32 3.84
C CYS A 222 -35.16 22.81 3.76
N LYS A 223 -35.92 23.67 3.06
CA LYS A 223 -35.57 25.08 2.84
C LYS A 223 -34.14 25.30 2.30
N GLY A 224 -33.63 24.35 1.50
CA GLY A 224 -32.28 24.41 0.95
C GLY A 224 -31.19 23.71 1.77
N SER A 225 -31.47 23.21 2.98
CA SER A 225 -30.46 22.54 3.82
C SER A 225 -30.06 21.13 3.36
N GLY A 226 -30.82 20.50 2.45
CA GLY A 226 -30.58 19.12 2.02
C GLY A 226 -30.93 18.04 3.06
N ALA A 227 -30.91 18.38 4.35
CA ALA A 227 -31.24 17.49 5.47
C ALA A 227 -32.48 17.96 6.24
N ILE A 228 -33.20 17.01 6.82
CA ILE A 228 -34.31 17.20 7.75
C ILE A 228 -33.96 16.58 9.10
N TYR A 229 -34.26 17.30 10.17
CA TYR A 229 -34.05 16.80 11.52
C TYR A 229 -35.31 16.09 12.00
N MET A 230 -35.21 14.80 12.28
CA MET A 230 -36.30 14.01 12.85
C MET A 230 -36.01 13.79 14.33
N GLN A 231 -36.86 14.32 15.20
CA GLN A 231 -36.76 14.12 16.64
C GLN A 231 -37.40 12.77 17.00
N LYS A 232 -36.60 11.81 17.48
CA LYS A 232 -37.08 10.49 17.94
C LYS A 232 -36.74 10.33 19.43
N GLY A 233 -37.66 10.77 20.28
CA GLY A 233 -37.46 10.79 21.73
C GLY A 233 -36.42 11.86 22.13
N ILE A 234 -35.45 11.48 22.96
CA ILE A 234 -34.40 12.38 23.47
C ILE A 234 -33.30 12.65 22.41
N PHE A 235 -33.30 11.90 21.31
CA PHE A 235 -32.28 12.00 20.25
C PHE A 235 -32.86 12.65 18.99
N THR A 236 -32.14 13.65 18.47
CA THR A 236 -32.41 14.24 17.16
C THR A 236 -31.55 13.53 16.13
N VAL A 237 -32.16 12.90 15.14
CA VAL A 237 -31.46 12.22 14.04
C VAL A 237 -31.57 13.08 12.80
N GLU A 238 -30.42 13.41 12.22
CA GLU A 238 -30.36 14.05 10.90
C GLU A 238 -30.60 13.01 9.82
N CYS A 239 -31.61 13.26 8.97
CA CYS A 239 -31.94 12.41 7.83
C CYS A 239 -31.85 13.23 6.55
N THR A 240 -31.45 12.63 5.43
CA THR A 240 -31.48 13.29 4.13
C THR A 240 -32.92 13.60 3.71
N CYS A 241 -33.15 14.78 3.14
CA CYS A 241 -34.49 15.20 2.72
C CYS A 241 -34.96 14.37 1.52
N SER A 242 -35.99 13.54 1.69
CA SER A 242 -36.53 12.65 0.65
C SER A 242 -37.06 13.34 -0.61
N LEU A 243 -37.37 14.64 -0.55
CA LEU A 243 -37.86 15.42 -1.69
C LEU A 243 -36.75 15.99 -2.58
N CYS A 244 -35.53 16.15 -2.06
CA CYS A 244 -34.39 16.66 -2.82
C CYS A 244 -33.15 15.75 -2.76
N ASN A 245 -33.25 14.61 -2.07
CA ASN A 245 -32.16 13.65 -1.86
C ASN A 245 -30.84 14.30 -1.44
N GLY A 246 -30.89 15.29 -0.53
CA GLY A 246 -29.69 15.99 -0.06
C GLY A 246 -29.30 17.22 -0.87
N SER A 247 -29.82 17.42 -2.08
CA SER A 247 -29.36 18.53 -2.96
C SER A 247 -29.88 19.93 -2.58
N GLY A 248 -30.86 20.02 -1.67
CA GLY A 248 -31.49 21.29 -1.28
C GLY A 248 -32.35 21.97 -2.36
N LYS A 249 -32.35 21.44 -3.59
CA LYS A 249 -33.04 21.98 -4.77
C LYS A 249 -33.96 20.90 -5.37
N ILE A 250 -35.08 21.32 -5.94
CA ILE A 250 -35.99 20.41 -6.64
C ILE A 250 -35.45 20.19 -8.05
N VAL A 251 -34.72 19.08 -8.19
CA VAL A 251 -34.19 18.57 -9.45
C VAL A 251 -35.26 17.73 -10.13
N LYS A 252 -35.67 18.10 -11.35
CA LYS A 252 -36.63 17.30 -12.16
C LYS A 252 -35.94 16.33 -13.13
N THR A 253 -34.69 16.58 -13.47
CA THR A 253 -33.96 15.86 -14.52
C THR A 253 -32.97 14.90 -13.88
N CYS A 254 -32.72 13.73 -14.49
CA CYS A 254 -31.85 12.66 -13.98
C CYS A 254 -32.11 12.18 -12.53
N LYS A 255 -33.36 12.24 -12.04
CA LYS A 255 -33.78 11.81 -10.68
C LYS A 255 -32.97 12.40 -9.51
N GLY A 256 -32.21 13.48 -9.74
CA GLY A 256 -31.32 14.06 -8.73
C GLY A 256 -29.93 13.42 -8.65
N GLU A 257 -29.63 12.40 -9.44
CA GLU A 257 -28.35 11.67 -9.40
C GLU A 257 -27.20 12.43 -10.08
N GLN A 258 -27.49 13.38 -10.98
CA GLN A 258 -26.55 14.27 -11.69
C GLN A 258 -25.55 13.58 -12.65
N VAL A 259 -25.24 12.32 -12.40
CA VAL A 259 -24.48 11.40 -13.24
C VAL A 259 -25.38 10.30 -13.79
N VAL A 260 -25.04 9.76 -14.96
CA VAL A 260 -25.74 8.66 -15.63
C VAL A 260 -24.71 7.69 -16.22
N LYS A 261 -25.01 6.40 -16.22
CA LYS A 261 -24.16 5.40 -16.89
C LYS A 261 -24.14 5.65 -18.40
N GLY A 262 -22.96 5.92 -18.94
CA GLY A 262 -22.75 6.21 -20.34
C GLY A 262 -21.55 5.45 -20.91
N LYS A 263 -21.58 5.19 -22.21
CA LYS A 263 -20.44 4.62 -22.94
C LYS A 263 -19.44 5.74 -23.21
N THR A 264 -18.22 5.56 -22.73
CA THR A 264 -17.09 6.46 -22.99
C THR A 264 -16.02 5.73 -23.76
N SER A 265 -15.26 6.46 -24.57
CA SER A 265 -14.14 5.92 -25.34
C SER A 265 -12.85 6.64 -24.97
N VAL A 266 -11.79 5.87 -24.77
CA VAL A 266 -10.45 6.39 -24.48
C VAL A 266 -9.44 5.73 -25.40
N LYS A 267 -8.57 6.56 -25.96
CA LYS A 267 -7.40 6.10 -26.73
C LYS A 267 -6.29 5.75 -25.74
N LEU A 268 -5.92 4.48 -25.72
CA LEU A 268 -4.83 3.96 -24.92
C LEU A 268 -3.59 3.84 -25.79
N ASP A 269 -2.46 4.33 -25.30
CA ASP A 269 -1.15 4.11 -25.92
C ASP A 269 -0.44 3.02 -25.10
N ILE A 270 -0.43 1.80 -25.63
CA ILE A 270 0.11 0.62 -24.93
C ILE A 270 1.56 0.46 -25.37
N ALA A 271 2.46 0.50 -24.39
CA ALA A 271 3.89 0.41 -24.64
C ALA A 271 4.29 -0.95 -25.23
N ALA A 272 5.29 -0.92 -26.09
CA ALA A 272 5.90 -2.12 -26.65
C ALA A 272 6.52 -2.97 -25.54
N GLY A 273 6.24 -4.28 -25.56
CA GLY A 273 6.76 -5.22 -24.57
C GLY A 273 5.84 -5.47 -23.38
N SER A 274 4.58 -5.01 -23.42
CA SER A 274 3.62 -5.26 -22.34
C SER A 274 3.48 -6.76 -22.05
N ASP A 275 3.38 -7.12 -20.77
CA ASP A 275 3.21 -8.47 -20.26
C ASP A 275 1.74 -8.79 -20.01
N ASP A 276 1.44 -10.07 -19.79
CA ASP A 276 0.09 -10.51 -19.44
C ASP A 276 -0.28 -10.09 -18.02
N ASN A 277 -1.51 -9.63 -17.84
CA ASN A 277 -2.05 -9.04 -16.60
C ASN A 277 -1.41 -7.72 -16.17
N ASP A 278 -0.67 -7.04 -17.05
CA ASP A 278 -0.20 -5.69 -16.79
C ASP A 278 -1.38 -4.73 -16.57
N ILE A 279 -1.27 -3.90 -15.53
CA ILE A 279 -2.31 -2.93 -15.16
C ILE A 279 -1.82 -1.53 -15.52
N MET A 280 -2.48 -0.92 -16.49
CA MET A 280 -2.24 0.46 -16.88
C MET A 280 -3.31 1.37 -16.27
N LYS A 281 -2.87 2.41 -15.55
CA LYS A 281 -3.74 3.41 -14.95
C LYS A 281 -3.87 4.64 -15.85
N VAL A 282 -5.09 5.02 -16.18
CA VAL A 282 -5.41 6.24 -16.92
C VAL A 282 -6.14 7.20 -15.98
N PHE A 283 -5.45 8.31 -15.67
CA PHE A 283 -5.92 9.28 -14.69
C PHE A 283 -7.18 10.03 -15.15
N GLY A 284 -8.16 10.15 -14.26
CA GLY A 284 -9.37 10.96 -14.45
C GLY A 284 -10.26 10.50 -15.61
N LYS A 285 -10.15 9.24 -16.02
CA LYS A 285 -10.97 8.59 -17.05
C LYS A 285 -11.93 7.54 -16.47
N GLY A 286 -12.03 7.40 -15.16
CA GLY A 286 -13.05 6.59 -14.50
C GLY A 286 -14.41 7.28 -14.49
N GLY A 287 -15.19 7.04 -13.44
CA GLY A 287 -16.50 7.64 -13.23
C GLY A 287 -16.42 9.14 -12.91
N ALA A 288 -17.39 9.89 -13.39
CA ALA A 288 -17.62 11.28 -13.02
C ALA A 288 -18.07 11.36 -11.56
N ASP A 289 -17.50 12.32 -10.84
CA ASP A 289 -17.90 12.64 -9.48
C ASP A 289 -19.08 13.62 -9.47
N VAL A 290 -20.07 13.37 -8.63
CA VAL A 290 -21.24 14.24 -8.44
C VAL A 290 -20.81 15.58 -7.84
N ASP A 291 -19.87 15.55 -6.90
CA ASP A 291 -19.39 16.74 -6.19
C ASP A 291 -18.31 17.50 -6.97
N ARG A 292 -17.92 17.00 -8.16
CA ARG A 292 -16.90 17.57 -9.06
C ARG A 292 -15.53 17.75 -8.40
N ASN A 293 -15.22 17.00 -7.35
CA ASN A 293 -13.94 17.11 -6.65
C ASN A 293 -12.83 16.43 -7.45
N LYS A 294 -12.97 15.11 -7.68
CA LYS A 294 -11.97 14.33 -8.41
C LYS A 294 -12.65 13.20 -9.18
N PRO A 295 -12.53 13.12 -10.52
CA PRO A 295 -13.03 11.97 -11.26
C PRO A 295 -12.24 10.71 -10.90
N GLY A 296 -12.90 9.55 -10.99
CA GLY A 296 -12.26 8.27 -10.79
C GLY A 296 -11.18 8.00 -11.85
N ASP A 297 -10.36 6.99 -11.59
CA ASP A 297 -9.34 6.53 -12.51
C ASP A 297 -9.79 5.27 -13.26
N LEU A 298 -9.27 5.08 -14.47
CA LEU A 298 -9.52 3.87 -15.26
C LEU A 298 -8.31 2.94 -15.15
N TYR A 299 -8.53 1.73 -14.64
CA TYR A 299 -7.53 0.67 -14.59
C TYR A 299 -7.80 -0.28 -15.75
N VAL A 300 -6.83 -0.36 -16.66
CA VAL A 300 -6.88 -1.22 -17.82
C VAL A 300 -5.98 -2.42 -17.56
N THR A 301 -6.57 -3.59 -17.42
CA THR A 301 -5.82 -4.85 -17.35
C THR A 301 -5.61 -5.38 -18.77
N ILE A 302 -4.35 -5.51 -19.16
CA ILE A 302 -3.96 -6.08 -20.44
C ILE A 302 -4.01 -7.60 -20.33
N LYS A 303 -4.70 -8.25 -21.27
CA LYS A 303 -4.69 -9.70 -21.44
C LYS A 303 -4.08 -10.02 -22.78
N VAL A 304 -2.94 -10.71 -22.79
CA VAL A 304 -2.25 -11.07 -24.02
C VAL A 304 -2.73 -12.45 -24.44
N ARG A 305 -3.25 -12.54 -25.67
CA ARG A 305 -3.66 -13.83 -26.25
C ARG A 305 -2.41 -14.64 -26.61
N GLU A 306 -2.45 -15.93 -26.27
CA GLU A 306 -1.43 -16.89 -26.66
C GLU A 306 -1.35 -17.02 -28.19
N ASP A 307 -0.12 -17.10 -28.71
CA ASP A 307 0.14 -17.29 -30.13
C ASP A 307 0.60 -18.73 -30.39
N PRO A 308 0.12 -19.39 -31.47
CA PRO A 308 0.53 -20.77 -31.78
C PRO A 308 2.00 -20.88 -32.21
N THR A 309 2.60 -19.78 -32.68
CA THR A 309 3.97 -19.75 -33.20
C THR A 309 4.96 -19.29 -32.14
N PHE A 310 4.57 -18.30 -31.33
CA PHE A 310 5.45 -17.65 -30.36
C PHE A 310 5.01 -17.94 -28.92
N ARG A 311 5.93 -18.48 -28.12
CA ARG A 311 5.80 -18.58 -26.67
C ARG A 311 6.74 -17.59 -25.99
N ARG A 312 6.25 -16.79 -25.06
CA ARG A 312 7.08 -15.83 -24.31
C ARG A 312 7.41 -16.38 -22.93
N GLU A 313 8.70 -16.41 -22.63
CA GLU A 313 9.24 -16.79 -21.33
C GLU A 313 10.10 -15.62 -20.81
N GLY A 314 9.48 -14.76 -20.01
CA GLY A 314 10.09 -13.51 -19.54
C GLY A 314 10.47 -12.58 -20.69
N ILE A 315 11.77 -12.29 -20.82
CA ILE A 315 12.32 -11.46 -21.90
C ILE A 315 12.58 -12.24 -23.19
N HIS A 316 12.51 -13.57 -23.14
CA HIS A 316 12.85 -14.44 -24.25
C HIS A 316 11.60 -14.92 -24.98
N VAL A 317 11.77 -15.21 -26.28
CA VAL A 317 10.72 -15.76 -27.13
C VAL A 317 11.17 -17.10 -27.67
N HIS A 318 10.31 -18.10 -27.55
CA HIS A 318 10.50 -19.45 -28.02
C HIS A 318 9.62 -19.70 -29.24
N VAL A 319 10.19 -20.28 -30.27
CA VAL A 319 9.50 -20.64 -31.50
C VAL A 319 9.84 -22.08 -31.85
N ASP A 320 8.82 -22.85 -32.19
CA ASP A 320 8.99 -24.23 -32.65
C ASP A 320 9.08 -24.22 -34.17
N SER A 321 10.22 -24.67 -34.69
CA SER A 321 10.45 -24.82 -36.12
C SER A 321 10.46 -26.31 -36.46
N VAL A 322 9.64 -26.67 -37.45
CA VAL A 322 9.51 -28.06 -37.87
C VAL A 322 10.51 -28.35 -38.99
N LEU A 323 11.37 -29.36 -38.78
CA LEU A 323 12.34 -29.84 -39.75
C LEU A 323 11.89 -31.19 -40.34
N SER A 324 12.26 -31.43 -41.60
CA SER A 324 12.17 -32.77 -42.18
C SER A 324 13.35 -33.65 -41.76
N ILE A 325 13.18 -34.97 -41.82
CA ILE A 325 14.25 -35.94 -41.53
C ILE A 325 15.48 -35.65 -42.39
N ALA A 326 15.29 -35.42 -43.69
CA ALA A 326 16.37 -35.11 -44.61
C ALA A 326 17.14 -33.83 -44.21
N GLN A 327 16.44 -32.78 -43.77
CA GLN A 327 17.08 -31.53 -43.31
C GLN A 327 17.84 -31.70 -42.00
N ALA A 328 17.34 -32.54 -41.09
CA ALA A 328 18.03 -32.84 -39.83
C ALA A 328 19.31 -33.67 -40.08
N VAL A 329 19.24 -34.65 -40.98
CA VAL A 329 20.37 -35.56 -41.30
C VAL A 329 21.41 -34.90 -42.17
N LEU A 330 21.02 -34.21 -43.25
CA LEU A 330 21.95 -33.61 -44.23
C LEU A 330 22.36 -32.18 -43.84
N GLY A 331 21.63 -31.53 -42.95
CA GLY A 331 21.71 -30.10 -42.73
C GLY A 331 21.02 -29.31 -43.85
N GLY A 332 20.95 -27.99 -43.68
CA GLY A 332 20.29 -27.12 -44.65
C GLY A 332 20.02 -25.72 -44.10
N THR A 333 19.02 -25.05 -44.68
CA THR A 333 18.54 -23.75 -44.20
C THR A 333 17.04 -23.79 -44.03
N VAL A 334 16.54 -23.29 -42.89
CA VAL A 334 15.11 -23.16 -42.63
C VAL A 334 14.76 -21.70 -42.38
N THR A 335 13.60 -21.28 -42.86
CA THR A 335 13.10 -19.91 -42.62
C THR A 335 12.29 -19.91 -41.33
N VAL A 336 12.73 -19.13 -40.35
CA VAL A 336 12.08 -19.02 -39.05
C VAL A 336 11.41 -17.64 -38.92
N PRO A 337 10.13 -17.58 -38.49
CA PRO A 337 9.47 -16.32 -38.23
C PRO A 337 10.06 -15.66 -36.97
N THR A 338 10.36 -14.37 -37.05
CA THR A 338 10.79 -13.53 -35.93
C THR A 338 9.83 -12.35 -35.78
N LEU A 339 9.90 -11.63 -34.67
CA LEU A 339 8.99 -10.52 -34.34
C LEU A 339 9.08 -9.33 -35.33
N THR A 340 10.14 -9.25 -36.13
CA THR A 340 10.41 -8.18 -37.11
C THR A 340 10.36 -8.68 -38.56
N GLY A 341 10.24 -9.98 -38.79
CA GLY A 341 10.25 -10.57 -40.14
C GLY A 341 10.81 -11.99 -40.17
N ASN A 342 11.06 -12.53 -41.35
CA ASN A 342 11.58 -13.88 -41.52
C ASN A 342 13.12 -13.87 -41.55
N VAL A 343 13.75 -14.81 -40.84
CA VAL A 343 15.20 -14.98 -40.84
C VAL A 343 15.54 -16.41 -41.24
N THR A 344 16.50 -16.56 -42.14
CA THR A 344 17.02 -17.88 -42.53
C THR A 344 18.05 -18.34 -41.51
N VAL A 345 17.80 -19.51 -40.91
CA VAL A 345 18.68 -20.15 -39.93
C VAL A 345 19.33 -21.37 -40.57
N LYS A 346 20.65 -21.46 -40.46
CA LYS A 346 21.42 -22.61 -40.94
C LYS A 346 21.29 -23.76 -39.93
N VAL A 347 20.79 -24.90 -40.39
CA VAL A 347 20.65 -26.15 -39.65
C VAL A 347 21.94 -26.96 -39.86
N ARG A 348 22.50 -27.48 -38.76
CA ARG A 348 23.72 -28.30 -38.80
C ARG A 348 23.37 -29.73 -39.19
N GLN A 349 24.33 -30.42 -39.79
CA GLN A 349 24.21 -31.84 -40.05
C GLN A 349 24.10 -32.60 -38.72
N GLY A 350 23.17 -33.55 -38.62
CA GLY A 350 22.94 -34.35 -37.41
C GLY A 350 22.19 -33.61 -36.29
N THR A 351 21.38 -32.59 -36.63
CA THR A 351 20.58 -31.85 -35.65
C THR A 351 19.57 -32.77 -34.96
N GLN A 352 19.55 -32.77 -33.63
CA GLN A 352 18.66 -33.64 -32.85
C GLN A 352 17.28 -32.99 -32.59
N PRO A 353 16.20 -33.78 -32.42
CA PRO A 353 14.92 -33.26 -31.92
C PRO A 353 15.09 -32.55 -30.57
N GLY A 354 14.50 -31.35 -30.44
CA GLY A 354 14.61 -30.53 -29.24
C GLY A 354 15.93 -29.75 -29.12
N GLU A 355 16.85 -29.89 -30.08
CA GLU A 355 18.02 -29.02 -30.16
C GLU A 355 17.58 -27.57 -30.37
N LYS A 356 18.22 -26.65 -29.65
CA LYS A 356 17.86 -25.23 -29.64
C LYS A 356 18.96 -24.36 -30.23
N VAL A 357 18.58 -23.46 -31.12
CA VAL A 357 19.46 -22.41 -31.64
C VAL A 357 19.04 -21.06 -31.12
N VAL A 358 20.03 -20.27 -30.67
CA VAL A 358 19.81 -18.95 -30.07
C VAL A 358 20.05 -17.87 -31.12
N LEU A 359 19.00 -17.12 -31.46
CA LEU A 359 19.08 -15.90 -32.25
C LEU A 359 19.19 -14.71 -31.29
N ARG A 360 20.38 -14.14 -31.19
CA ARG A 360 20.68 -13.05 -30.24
C ARG A 360 19.99 -11.74 -30.66
N GLY A 361 19.38 -11.06 -29.69
CA GLY A 361 18.78 -9.73 -29.87
C GLY A 361 17.55 -9.67 -30.79
N LYS A 362 16.90 -10.81 -31.05
CA LYS A 362 15.73 -10.90 -31.93
C LYS A 362 14.39 -10.90 -31.18
N ALA A 363 14.40 -11.00 -29.84
CA ALA A 363 13.21 -10.77 -29.03
C ALA A 363 13.22 -9.31 -28.54
N ARG A 364 12.26 -8.51 -29.00
CA ARG A 364 12.15 -7.09 -28.64
C ARG A 364 11.22 -6.96 -27.44
N ASN A 365 11.78 -6.61 -26.29
CA ASN A 365 11.03 -6.21 -25.09
C ASN A 365 11.59 -4.86 -24.64
N SER A 366 10.85 -3.76 -24.71
CA SER A 366 11.42 -2.42 -24.49
C SER A 366 11.92 -2.27 -23.03
N PRO A 367 13.16 -1.83 -22.72
CA PRO A 367 14.34 -1.46 -23.54
C PRO A 367 15.41 -2.57 -23.67
N VAL A 368 15.14 -3.78 -23.18
CA VAL A 368 16.10 -4.90 -23.12
C VAL A 368 15.83 -5.90 -24.25
N PHE A 369 16.80 -6.05 -25.16
CA PHE A 369 16.72 -7.07 -26.19
C PHE A 369 16.93 -8.45 -25.59
N GLY A 370 15.89 -9.28 -25.69
CA GLY A 370 15.98 -10.70 -25.41
C GLY A 370 16.48 -11.50 -26.62
N ASN A 371 16.83 -12.74 -26.33
CA ASN A 371 17.10 -13.75 -27.35
C ASN A 371 15.83 -14.47 -27.79
N GLN A 372 15.80 -14.88 -29.05
CA GLN A 372 14.81 -15.81 -29.58
C GLN A 372 15.43 -17.22 -29.61
N TYR A 373 14.76 -18.18 -28.99
CA TYR A 373 15.13 -19.59 -29.02
C TYR A 373 14.29 -20.29 -30.08
N VAL A 374 14.97 -20.95 -31.01
CA VAL A 374 14.33 -21.79 -32.02
C VAL A 374 14.51 -23.23 -31.58
N HIS A 375 13.41 -23.91 -31.26
CA HIS A 375 13.40 -25.34 -30.96
C HIS A 375 13.12 -26.10 -32.24
N PHE A 376 13.98 -27.05 -32.57
CA PHE A 376 13.79 -27.87 -33.76
C PHE A 376 13.01 -29.14 -33.44
N ASN A 377 11.84 -29.30 -34.05
CA ASN A 377 11.07 -30.53 -33.97
C ASN A 377 11.13 -31.26 -35.31
N ILE A 378 11.51 -32.54 -35.29
CA ILE A 378 11.53 -33.35 -36.52
C ILE A 378 10.13 -33.90 -36.76
N ARG A 379 9.55 -33.58 -37.92
CA ARG A 379 8.29 -34.19 -38.35
C ARG A 379 8.56 -35.38 -39.23
N VAL A 380 8.19 -36.55 -38.75
CA VAL A 380 8.17 -37.79 -39.54
C VAL A 380 6.91 -37.79 -40.41
N PRO A 381 7.03 -37.94 -41.74
CA PRO A 381 5.86 -38.03 -42.61
C PRO A 381 5.06 -39.32 -42.31
N THR A 382 3.74 -39.22 -42.26
CA THR A 382 2.83 -40.36 -42.05
C THR A 382 2.63 -41.18 -43.32
N ASP A 383 2.61 -40.50 -44.46
CA ASP A 383 2.38 -41.09 -45.77
C ASP A 383 3.69 -41.06 -46.55
N VAL A 384 4.20 -42.25 -46.87
CA VAL A 384 5.44 -42.45 -47.63
C VAL A 384 5.14 -43.20 -48.91
N THR A 385 5.70 -42.73 -50.02
CA THR A 385 5.61 -43.42 -51.31
C THR A 385 6.47 -44.69 -51.30
N GLN A 386 6.16 -45.65 -52.18
CA GLN A 386 6.93 -46.90 -52.30
C GLN A 386 8.44 -46.66 -52.46
N ARG A 387 8.80 -45.70 -53.32
CA ARG A 387 10.20 -45.30 -53.53
C ARG A 387 10.85 -44.68 -52.28
N GLN A 388 10.12 -43.88 -51.52
CA GLN A 388 10.64 -43.31 -50.25
C GLN A 388 10.86 -44.40 -49.21
N ARG A 389 9.98 -45.39 -49.13
CA ARG A 389 10.15 -46.54 -48.24
C ARG A 389 11.39 -47.36 -48.62
N GLU A 390 11.61 -47.63 -49.90
CA GLU A 390 12.81 -48.32 -50.39
C GLU A 390 14.09 -47.58 -50.00
N LEU A 391 14.14 -46.25 -50.19
CA LEU A 391 15.30 -45.43 -49.81
C LEU A 391 15.56 -45.42 -48.30
N ILE A 392 14.50 -45.43 -47.48
CA ILE A 392 14.66 -45.48 -46.01
C ILE A 392 15.15 -46.87 -45.57
N ASP A 393 14.70 -47.94 -46.23
CA ASP A 393 15.15 -49.32 -45.95
C ASP A 393 16.62 -49.53 -46.37
N GLU A 394 17.04 -48.94 -47.49
CA GLU A 394 18.46 -48.91 -47.87
C GLU A 394 19.31 -48.14 -46.86
N PHE A 395 18.82 -46.97 -46.41
CA PHE A 395 19.50 -46.17 -45.39
C PHE A 395 19.62 -46.92 -44.05
N ASP A 396 18.56 -47.61 -43.61
CA ASP A 396 18.56 -48.41 -42.38
C ASP A 396 19.57 -49.58 -42.44
N LYS A 397 19.70 -50.24 -43.60
CA LYS A 397 20.71 -51.29 -43.80
C LYS A 397 22.13 -50.76 -43.64
N GLU A 398 22.43 -49.58 -44.19
CA GLU A 398 23.75 -48.95 -44.04
C GLU A 398 24.01 -48.55 -42.57
N GLU A 399 23.03 -47.94 -41.89
CA GLU A 399 23.17 -47.61 -40.46
C GLU A 399 23.38 -48.86 -39.58
N CYS A 400 22.68 -49.95 -39.88
CA CYS A 400 22.79 -51.20 -39.11
C CYS A 400 24.16 -51.87 -39.33
N ALA A 401 24.68 -51.86 -40.56
CA ALA A 401 26.01 -52.36 -40.87
C ALA A 401 27.13 -51.59 -40.14
N ASP A 402 26.95 -50.30 -39.90
CA ASP A 402 27.89 -49.48 -39.12
C ASP A 402 27.83 -49.77 -37.61
N ARG A 403 26.69 -50.20 -37.07
CA ARG A 403 26.56 -50.61 -35.65
C ARG A 403 27.23 -51.95 -35.36
N GLU A 404 27.34 -52.84 -36.34
CA GLU A 404 27.98 -54.16 -36.19
C GLU A 404 29.50 -54.13 -36.34
N ARG A 405 30.10 -53.00 -36.73
CA ARG A 405 31.57 -52.84 -36.68
C ARG A 405 32.01 -52.67 -35.22
N PRO A 406 32.74 -53.64 -34.62
CA PRO A 406 33.23 -53.48 -33.26
C PRO A 406 34.13 -52.25 -33.20
N ALA A 407 33.90 -51.39 -32.21
CA ALA A 407 34.74 -50.24 -31.93
C ALA A 407 36.18 -50.70 -31.72
N VAL A 408 36.99 -50.63 -32.77
CA VAL A 408 38.43 -50.89 -32.67
C VAL A 408 38.99 -49.75 -31.84
N ALA A 409 39.36 -50.09 -30.61
CA ALA A 409 40.02 -49.21 -29.65
C ALA A 409 41.21 -48.51 -30.33
N SER A 410 41.11 -47.19 -30.47
CA SER A 410 42.27 -46.33 -30.70
C SER A 410 42.89 -46.05 -29.34
N GLY A 411 43.98 -46.78 -29.05
CA GLY A 411 44.86 -46.55 -27.90
C GLY A 411 45.84 -45.41 -28.11
#